data_AF-A0A518DQG7-F1
#
_entry.id   AF-A0A518DQG7-F1
#
_cell.length_a   1.000
_cell.length_b   1.000
_cell.length_c   1.000
_cell.angle_alpha   90.00
_cell.angle_beta   90.00
_cell.angle_gamma   90.00
#
_symmetry.space_group_name_H-M   'P 1'
#
loop_
_entity.id
_entity.type
_entity.pdbx_description
1 polymer ?
#
loop_
_entity_poly.entity_id
_entity_poly.type
_entity_poly.pdbx_seq_one_letter_code
_entity_poly.pdbx_strand_id
1 'polypeptide(L)'
;MSLSQQSPIDLSNPVVANFGKNKLAIKWKKTAKGTIVNDEHGVHVEFEPDERQFIKLDQKQFQLVQFHFHHPSEHRVDGVQQTMELHVVHQNTEDGSRAVIGVFIEPTSKSKLVPSLIPELKRFLEVKDGEPDPNISTNPLEWLPEDMKKYYRYEGSLTTPEYDENVSWVVLREPSKLSKKELMKLIPFLQHPARETYPLNRRFVLANFKQ
;
A
#
# COMPACT_ATOMS: atom_id res chain seq x y z
N MET A 1 -3.97 -9.27 25.54
CA MET A 1 -5.21 -9.39 24.74
C MET A 1 -4.87 -10.24 23.52
N SER A 2 -5.70 -11.19 23.10
CA SER A 2 -5.39 -11.96 21.88
C SER A 2 -5.63 -11.06 20.66
N LEU A 3 -4.59 -10.77 19.90
CA LEU A 3 -4.71 -10.15 18.57
C LEU A 3 -5.66 -11.01 17.72
N SER A 4 -6.77 -10.42 17.25
CA SER A 4 -7.84 -11.16 16.57
C SER A 4 -8.25 -10.56 15.22
N GLN A 5 -7.65 -9.42 14.87
CA GLN A 5 -7.93 -8.66 13.65
C GLN A 5 -6.64 -8.41 12.86
N GLN A 6 -5.72 -9.37 12.86
CA GLN A 6 -4.45 -9.27 12.13
C GLN A 6 -4.65 -9.26 10.61
N SER A 7 -3.68 -8.65 9.93
CA SER A 7 -3.48 -8.56 8.49
C SER A 7 -2.14 -9.20 8.10
N PRO A 8 -1.94 -9.64 6.85
CA PRO A 8 -2.90 -9.64 5.74
C PRO A 8 -3.96 -10.72 5.90
N ILE A 9 -4.95 -10.73 5.00
CA ILE A 9 -5.98 -11.77 4.93
C ILE A 9 -6.15 -12.24 3.48
N ASP A 10 -6.81 -13.38 3.30
CA ASP A 10 -7.37 -13.76 2.01
C ASP A 10 -8.66 -12.96 1.75
N LEU A 11 -8.71 -12.28 0.60
CA LEU A 11 -9.84 -11.46 0.16
C LEU A 11 -10.85 -12.31 -0.62
N SER A 12 -11.48 -13.26 0.08
CA SER A 12 -12.46 -14.18 -0.49
C SER A 12 -13.88 -13.94 0.03
N ASN A 13 -14.86 -14.31 -0.81
CA ASN A 13 -16.30 -14.24 -0.52
C ASN A 13 -16.75 -12.89 0.08
N PRO A 14 -16.43 -11.75 -0.54
CA PRO A 14 -16.74 -10.44 0.03
C PRO A 14 -18.25 -10.20 0.06
N VAL A 15 -18.71 -9.53 1.12
CA VAL A 15 -20.06 -8.99 1.19
C VAL A 15 -20.12 -7.74 0.32
N VAL A 16 -21.00 -7.76 -0.68
CA VAL A 16 -21.20 -6.60 -1.56
C VAL A 16 -21.87 -5.47 -0.79
N ALA A 17 -21.21 -4.32 -0.76
CA ALA A 17 -21.65 -3.14 -0.02
C ALA A 17 -21.61 -1.88 -0.91
N ASN A 18 -22.63 -1.04 -0.79
CA ASN A 18 -22.59 0.30 -1.36
C ASN A 18 -22.03 1.28 -0.34
N PHE A 19 -20.80 1.74 -0.55
CA PHE A 19 -20.15 2.67 0.38
C PHE A 19 -20.73 4.08 0.36
N GLY A 20 -21.48 4.50 -0.66
CA GLY A 20 -22.12 5.83 -0.71
C GLY A 20 -21.14 6.98 -0.38
N LYS A 21 -21.45 7.77 0.66
CA LYS A 21 -20.61 8.87 1.16
C LYS A 21 -19.33 8.42 1.90
N ASN A 22 -19.24 7.15 2.25
CA ASN A 22 -18.12 6.52 2.95
C ASN A 22 -17.07 5.92 1.99
N LYS A 23 -17.23 6.14 0.68
CA LYS A 23 -16.29 5.66 -0.34
C LYS A 23 -14.91 6.28 -0.19
N LEU A 24 -13.90 5.59 -0.74
CA LEU A 24 -12.55 6.11 -0.86
C LEU A 24 -12.55 7.32 -1.81
N ALA A 25 -11.86 8.39 -1.43
CA ALA A 25 -11.46 9.46 -2.32
C ALA A 25 -9.98 9.77 -2.12
N ILE A 26 -9.16 9.49 -3.14
CA ILE A 26 -7.74 9.81 -3.15
C ILE A 26 -7.54 11.26 -3.56
N LYS A 27 -6.82 12.03 -2.73
CA LYS A 27 -6.51 13.45 -2.94
C LYS A 27 -5.00 13.68 -2.87
N TRP A 28 -4.24 12.87 -3.59
CA TRP A 28 -2.80 13.05 -3.72
C TRP A 28 -2.44 14.05 -4.83
N LYS A 29 -1.32 14.76 -4.66
CA LYS A 29 -0.69 15.58 -5.71
C LYS A 29 0.34 14.75 -6.47
N LYS A 30 0.69 15.21 -7.66
CA LYS A 30 1.72 14.61 -8.53
C LYS A 30 3.13 14.64 -7.94
N THR A 31 3.34 15.37 -6.86
CA THR A 31 4.66 15.53 -6.25
C THR A 31 4.51 15.40 -4.75
N ALA A 32 5.17 14.40 -4.19
CA ALA A 32 5.33 14.20 -2.76
C ALA A 32 6.83 14.13 -2.47
N LYS A 33 7.26 14.90 -1.48
CA LYS A 33 8.63 14.89 -0.98
C LYS A 33 8.74 13.93 0.18
N GLY A 34 9.92 13.37 0.37
CA GLY A 34 10.15 12.44 1.46
C GLY A 34 11.58 11.98 1.54
N THR A 35 11.75 10.98 2.39
CA THR A 35 13.00 10.34 2.72
C THR A 35 12.90 8.86 2.35
N ILE A 36 13.90 8.33 1.63
CA ILE A 36 14.07 6.87 1.56
C ILE A 36 14.77 6.43 2.83
N VAL A 37 14.14 5.51 3.56
CA VAL A 37 14.66 4.93 4.80
C VAL A 37 14.88 3.43 4.57
N ASN A 38 15.97 2.91 5.13
CA ASN A 38 16.28 1.49 5.13
C ASN A 38 16.56 1.04 6.56
N ASP A 39 15.53 0.52 7.21
CA ASP A 39 15.59 0.08 8.60
C ASP A 39 15.50 -1.46 8.70
N GLU A 40 15.31 -1.98 9.91
CA GLU A 40 15.10 -3.39 10.16
C GLU A 40 13.83 -3.96 9.54
N HIS A 41 12.93 -3.14 8.96
CA HIS A 41 11.71 -3.54 8.26
C HIS A 41 11.85 -3.45 6.73
N GLY A 42 12.98 -2.96 6.24
CA GLY A 42 13.28 -2.83 4.82
C GLY A 42 13.12 -1.43 4.27
N VAL A 43 13.28 -1.30 2.95
CA VAL A 43 13.28 0.02 2.32
C VAL A 43 11.85 0.52 2.16
N HIS A 44 11.61 1.71 2.70
CA HIS A 44 10.35 2.42 2.59
C HIS A 44 10.59 3.91 2.34
N VAL A 45 9.55 4.59 1.90
CA VAL A 45 9.55 6.05 1.73
C VAL A 45 8.69 6.64 2.83
N GLU A 46 9.27 7.53 3.63
CA GLU A 46 8.54 8.39 4.57
C GLU A 46 8.28 9.74 3.90
N PHE A 47 7.03 10.18 3.83
CA PHE A 47 6.68 11.46 3.22
C PHE A 47 6.72 12.60 4.23
N GLU A 48 7.14 13.77 3.77
CA GLU A 48 6.99 15.00 4.53
C GLU A 48 5.49 15.28 4.77
N PRO A 49 5.10 15.78 5.97
CA PRO A 49 3.73 16.17 6.23
C PRO A 49 3.22 17.22 5.23
N ASP A 50 2.17 16.88 4.47
CA ASP A 50 1.47 17.79 3.55
C ASP A 50 -0.03 17.56 3.66
N GLU A 51 -0.76 18.55 4.19
CA GLU A 51 -2.23 18.50 4.35
C GLU A 51 -2.99 18.35 3.01
N ARG A 52 -2.29 18.51 1.88
CA ARG A 52 -2.84 18.36 0.52
C ARG A 52 -2.55 16.98 -0.07
N GLN A 53 -1.85 16.10 0.67
CA GLN A 53 -1.57 14.71 0.33
C GLN A 53 -2.38 13.81 1.27
N PHE A 54 -3.64 13.52 0.93
CA PHE A 54 -4.51 12.76 1.83
C PHE A 54 -5.50 11.88 1.09
N ILE A 55 -6.18 11.02 1.84
CA ILE A 55 -7.38 10.32 1.42
C ILE A 55 -8.55 10.70 2.30
N LYS A 56 -9.77 10.59 1.76
CA LYS A 56 -11.00 10.54 2.57
C LYS A 56 -11.57 9.14 2.53
N LEU A 57 -11.89 8.60 3.71
CA LEU A 57 -12.49 7.29 3.91
C LEU A 57 -13.42 7.38 5.12
N ASP A 58 -14.64 6.86 5.02
CA ASP A 58 -15.64 6.93 6.11
C ASP A 58 -15.85 8.35 6.69
N GLN A 59 -15.82 9.36 5.81
CA GLN A 59 -15.91 10.78 6.18
C GLN A 59 -14.75 11.31 7.03
N LYS A 60 -13.75 10.49 7.35
CA LYS A 60 -12.49 10.90 7.96
C LYS A 60 -11.46 11.26 6.89
N GLN A 61 -10.50 12.10 7.27
CA GLN A 61 -9.34 12.44 6.47
C GLN A 61 -8.10 11.76 7.06
N PHE A 62 -7.27 11.15 6.19
CA PHE A 62 -6.01 10.52 6.58
C PHE A 62 -4.89 11.06 5.69
N GLN A 63 -3.86 11.63 6.29
CA GLN A 63 -2.70 12.20 5.60
C GLN A 63 -1.75 11.08 5.15
N LEU A 64 -1.14 11.23 3.98
CA LEU A 64 -0.12 10.30 3.47
C LEU A 64 1.09 10.30 4.39
N VAL A 65 1.53 9.10 4.81
CA VAL A 65 2.66 8.93 5.73
C VAL A 65 3.80 8.19 5.06
N GLN A 66 3.55 7.02 4.47
CA GLN A 66 4.62 6.20 3.91
C GLN A 66 4.19 5.28 2.78
N PHE A 67 5.15 4.88 1.96
CA PHE A 67 5.04 3.81 0.96
C PHE A 67 6.05 2.70 1.27
N HIS A 68 5.65 1.44 1.08
CA HIS A 68 6.58 0.31 1.02
C HIS A 68 6.02 -0.83 0.17
N PHE A 69 6.90 -1.73 -0.25
CA PHE A 69 6.57 -2.82 -1.17
C PHE A 69 6.75 -4.18 -0.49
N HIS A 70 5.98 -5.16 -0.95
CA HIS A 70 6.07 -6.57 -0.54
C HIS A 70 6.16 -7.46 -1.78
N HIS A 71 7.08 -8.43 -1.77
CA HIS A 71 7.16 -9.48 -2.79
C HIS A 71 7.35 -10.85 -2.13
N PRO A 72 6.49 -11.84 -2.41
CA PRO A 72 5.23 -11.74 -3.18
C PRO A 72 4.19 -10.82 -2.49
N SER A 73 2.95 -10.74 -3.00
CA SER A 73 1.91 -9.97 -2.27
C SER A 73 1.60 -10.59 -0.90
N GLU A 74 1.18 -9.75 0.04
CA GLU A 74 0.76 -10.18 1.38
C GLU A 74 -0.70 -10.61 1.38
N HIS A 75 -1.58 -9.80 0.79
CA HIS A 75 -2.96 -10.20 0.55
C HIS A 75 -3.02 -11.27 -0.53
N ARG A 76 -4.01 -12.14 -0.39
CA ARG A 76 -4.42 -13.10 -1.42
C ARG A 76 -5.81 -12.74 -1.91
N VAL A 77 -6.16 -13.17 -3.12
CA VAL A 77 -7.52 -13.04 -3.67
C VAL A 77 -8.00 -14.44 -4.02
N ASP A 78 -9.04 -14.92 -3.33
CA ASP A 78 -9.58 -16.26 -3.50
C ASP A 78 -8.48 -17.36 -3.41
N GLY A 79 -7.58 -17.20 -2.43
CA GLY A 79 -6.45 -18.08 -2.17
C GLY A 79 -5.20 -17.84 -3.03
N VAL A 80 -5.30 -16.97 -4.05
CA VAL A 80 -4.21 -16.72 -5.01
C VAL A 80 -3.34 -15.55 -4.54
N GLN A 81 -2.05 -15.83 -4.30
CA GLN A 81 -1.04 -14.81 -4.05
C GLN A 81 -0.66 -14.10 -5.35
N GLN A 82 -0.60 -12.77 -5.31
CA GLN A 82 -0.26 -11.91 -6.44
C GLN A 82 1.25 -11.66 -6.51
N THR A 83 1.73 -11.08 -7.61
CA THR A 83 3.17 -10.91 -7.85
C THR A 83 3.84 -10.02 -6.81
N MET A 84 3.26 -8.86 -6.51
CA MET A 84 3.83 -7.86 -5.59
C MET A 84 2.69 -6.99 -5.06
N GLU A 85 2.90 -6.36 -3.92
CA GLU A 85 1.92 -5.44 -3.32
C GLU A 85 2.61 -4.18 -2.80
N LEU A 86 2.07 -3.02 -3.15
CA LEU A 86 2.41 -1.74 -2.54
C LEU A 86 1.43 -1.45 -1.42
N HIS A 87 1.94 -1.04 -0.27
CA HIS A 87 1.16 -0.48 0.82
C HIS A 87 1.39 1.02 0.89
N VAL A 88 0.29 1.76 0.87
CA VAL A 88 0.29 3.21 1.07
C VAL A 88 -0.40 3.53 2.38
N VAL A 89 0.39 3.91 3.38
CA VAL A 89 -0.09 4.17 4.74
C VAL A 89 -0.49 5.62 4.89
N HIS A 90 -1.65 5.83 5.51
CA HIS A 90 -2.15 7.13 5.89
C HIS A 90 -2.52 7.12 7.37
N GLN A 91 -2.48 8.30 7.99
CA GLN A 91 -2.86 8.48 9.38
C GLN A 91 -3.83 9.66 9.55
N ASN A 92 -4.85 9.46 10.37
CA ASN A 92 -5.72 10.52 10.83
C ASN A 92 -5.02 11.25 11.99
N THR A 93 -4.86 12.57 11.85
CA THR A 93 -4.14 13.40 12.83
C THR A 93 -4.94 13.72 14.09
N GLU A 94 -6.25 13.48 14.10
CA GLU A 94 -7.13 13.77 15.24
C GLU A 94 -7.19 12.59 16.23
N ASP A 95 -7.27 11.35 15.72
CA ASP A 95 -7.45 10.15 16.54
C ASP A 95 -6.32 9.12 16.40
N GLY A 96 -5.34 9.35 15.54
CA GLY A 96 -4.19 8.47 15.31
C GLY A 96 -4.51 7.19 14.54
N SER A 97 -5.77 6.96 14.14
CA SER A 97 -6.17 5.79 13.36
C SER A 97 -5.52 5.79 11.98
N ARG A 98 -5.35 4.59 11.40
CA ARG A 98 -4.64 4.41 10.14
C ARG A 98 -5.58 3.92 9.05
N ALA A 99 -5.26 4.29 7.82
CA ALA A 99 -5.89 3.74 6.64
C ALA A 99 -4.82 3.36 5.62
N VAL A 100 -4.85 2.13 5.13
CA VAL A 100 -3.84 1.63 4.19
C VAL A 100 -4.51 1.28 2.86
N ILE A 101 -3.94 1.82 1.78
CA ILE A 101 -4.31 1.40 0.42
C ILE A 101 -3.32 0.31 -0.03
N GLY A 102 -3.84 -0.89 -0.27
CA GLY A 102 -3.10 -1.98 -0.88
C GLY A 102 -3.27 -1.96 -2.40
N VAL A 103 -2.16 -2.05 -3.14
CA VAL A 103 -2.15 -2.07 -4.61
C VAL A 103 -1.33 -3.25 -5.10
N PHE A 104 -1.98 -4.23 -5.72
CA PHE A 104 -1.26 -5.29 -6.40
C PHE A 104 -0.49 -4.73 -7.60
N ILE A 105 0.72 -5.24 -7.86
CA ILE A 105 1.54 -4.84 -9.00
C ILE A 105 1.88 -6.08 -9.81
N GLU A 106 1.47 -6.08 -11.08
CA GLU A 106 1.63 -7.22 -11.98
C GLU A 106 2.50 -6.87 -13.18
N PRO A 107 3.27 -7.84 -13.72
CA PRO A 107 4.11 -7.61 -14.88
C PRO A 107 3.26 -7.35 -16.13
N THR A 108 3.75 -6.49 -17.01
CA THR A 108 3.20 -6.28 -18.35
C THR A 108 4.29 -6.28 -19.42
N SER A 109 3.92 -6.68 -20.63
CA SER A 109 4.75 -6.55 -21.84
C SER A 109 4.60 -5.19 -22.52
N LYS A 110 3.59 -4.40 -22.14
CA LYS A 110 3.40 -3.06 -22.69
C LYS A 110 4.48 -2.11 -22.16
N SER A 111 5.00 -1.26 -23.04
CA SER A 111 5.83 -0.13 -22.60
C SER A 111 4.99 0.76 -21.69
N LYS A 112 5.46 0.97 -20.47
CA LYS A 112 4.85 1.87 -19.48
C LYS A 112 5.90 2.85 -18.98
N LEU A 113 5.43 3.98 -18.48
CA LEU A 113 6.25 4.96 -17.76
C LEU A 113 6.99 4.24 -16.62
N VAL A 114 8.27 4.57 -16.44
CA VAL A 114 9.02 4.17 -15.25
C VAL A 114 8.62 5.12 -14.12
N PRO A 115 8.05 4.62 -13.00
CA PRO A 115 7.73 5.47 -11.88
C PRO A 115 8.96 6.24 -11.39
N SER A 116 8.76 7.52 -11.09
CA SER A 116 9.77 8.47 -10.64
C SER A 116 10.53 8.02 -9.38
N LEU A 117 9.94 7.15 -8.56
CA LEU A 117 10.61 6.58 -7.38
C LEU A 117 11.69 5.55 -7.74
N ILE A 118 11.58 4.83 -8.88
CA ILE A 118 12.56 3.78 -9.21
C ILE A 118 13.98 4.34 -9.41
N PRO A 119 14.19 5.45 -10.14
CA PRO A 119 15.50 6.09 -10.22
C PRO A 119 16.05 6.55 -8.85
N GLU A 120 15.20 7.08 -7.97
CA GLU A 120 15.60 7.51 -6.63
C GLU A 120 16.04 6.32 -5.77
N LEU A 121 15.28 5.22 -5.80
CA LEU A 121 15.67 3.96 -5.16
C LEU A 121 17.02 3.44 -5.68
N LYS A 122 17.25 3.49 -7.00
CA LYS A 122 18.55 3.09 -7.56
C LYS A 122 19.70 3.96 -7.04
N ARG A 123 19.49 5.28 -6.99
CA ARG A 123 20.48 6.24 -6.48
C ARG A 123 20.79 5.95 -5.01
N PHE A 124 19.77 5.65 -4.20
CA PHE A 124 19.92 5.29 -2.80
C PHE A 124 20.88 4.10 -2.59
N LEU A 125 20.80 3.04 -3.43
CA LEU A 125 21.73 1.90 -3.34
C LEU A 125 23.18 2.21 -3.72
N GLU A 126 23.40 3.25 -4.54
CA GLU A 126 24.74 3.64 -4.99
C GLU A 126 25.49 4.45 -3.90
N VAL A 127 24.77 5.00 -2.92
CA VAL A 127 25.35 5.70 -1.77
C VAL A 127 25.88 4.67 -0.77
N LYS A 128 27.16 4.80 -0.39
CA LYS A 128 27.76 3.92 0.62
C LYS A 128 27.03 4.11 1.96
N ASP A 129 26.76 2.99 2.61
CA ASP A 129 26.18 2.84 3.95
C ASP A 129 24.65 2.97 4.09
N GLY A 130 23.90 3.17 2.99
CA GLY A 130 22.42 3.08 3.04
C GLY A 130 21.76 4.10 3.99
N GLU A 131 22.46 5.21 4.25
CA GLU A 131 21.98 6.32 5.06
C GLU A 131 20.68 6.90 4.45
N PRO A 132 19.75 7.41 5.29
CA PRO A 132 18.53 8.02 4.81
C PRO A 132 18.78 9.08 3.74
N ASP A 133 17.96 9.10 2.70
CA ASP A 133 18.06 10.06 1.61
C ASP A 133 16.90 11.05 1.64
N PRO A 134 17.06 12.20 2.31
CA PRO A 134 15.96 13.08 2.71
C PRO A 134 15.43 13.98 1.58
N ASN A 135 15.93 13.83 0.36
CA ASN A 135 15.65 14.78 -0.73
C ASN A 135 15.01 14.13 -1.95
N ILE A 136 14.19 13.10 -1.74
CA ILE A 136 13.46 12.51 -2.87
C ILE A 136 12.18 13.27 -3.17
N SER A 137 11.82 13.27 -4.45
CA SER A 137 10.56 13.83 -4.93
C SER A 137 9.98 12.84 -5.93
N THR A 138 8.85 12.23 -5.58
CA THR A 138 8.18 11.25 -6.43
C THR A 138 6.71 11.59 -6.66
N ASN A 139 6.13 10.97 -7.68
CA ASN A 139 4.72 11.04 -7.99
C ASN A 139 4.01 9.77 -7.48
N PRO A 140 3.33 9.82 -6.31
CA PRO A 140 2.65 8.66 -5.75
C PRO A 140 1.54 8.09 -6.65
N LEU A 141 0.97 8.90 -7.55
CA LEU A 141 -0.09 8.48 -8.47
C LEU A 141 0.40 7.51 -9.55
N GLU A 142 1.70 7.44 -9.85
CA GLU A 142 2.27 6.53 -10.85
C GLU A 142 2.16 5.05 -10.44
N TRP A 143 1.91 4.80 -9.16
CA TRP A 143 1.79 3.47 -8.60
C TRP A 143 0.35 2.96 -8.56
N LEU A 144 -0.63 3.82 -8.84
CA LEU A 144 -2.05 3.44 -8.85
C LEU A 144 -2.46 2.79 -10.18
N PRO A 145 -3.42 1.86 -10.17
CA PRO A 145 -4.02 1.35 -11.40
C PRO A 145 -4.80 2.45 -12.14
N GLU A 146 -5.03 2.23 -13.44
CA GLU A 146 -5.81 3.15 -14.28
C GLU A 146 -7.29 3.22 -13.83
N ASP A 147 -7.84 2.10 -13.32
CA ASP A 147 -9.17 2.03 -12.73
C ASP A 147 -9.07 1.70 -11.23
N MET A 148 -9.54 2.62 -10.39
CA MET A 148 -9.57 2.49 -8.93
C MET A 148 -11.00 2.36 -8.39
N LYS A 149 -12.00 2.18 -9.26
CA LYS A 149 -13.41 2.20 -8.84
C LYS A 149 -13.79 1.01 -7.99
N LYS A 150 -13.09 -0.12 -8.16
CA LYS A 150 -13.39 -1.40 -7.47
C LYS A 150 -12.33 -1.70 -6.43
N TYR A 151 -12.76 -1.98 -5.21
CA TYR A 151 -11.86 -2.28 -4.11
C TYR A 151 -12.55 -3.07 -3.00
N TYR A 152 -11.73 -3.80 -2.24
CA TYR A 152 -12.12 -4.48 -1.01
C TYR A 152 -11.91 -3.55 0.19
N ARG A 153 -12.65 -3.79 1.28
CA ARG A 153 -12.46 -3.12 2.57
C ARG A 153 -12.58 -4.09 3.73
N TYR A 154 -11.76 -3.91 4.75
CA TYR A 154 -11.89 -4.59 6.04
C TYR A 154 -11.11 -3.83 7.12
N GLU A 155 -11.42 -4.09 8.40
CA GLU A 155 -10.63 -3.58 9.52
C GLU A 155 -9.56 -4.62 9.91
N GLY A 156 -8.33 -4.17 10.06
CA GLY A 156 -7.18 -5.03 10.21
C GLY A 156 -6.05 -4.42 11.03
N SER A 157 -4.85 -4.90 10.77
CA SER A 157 -3.63 -4.44 11.42
C SER A 157 -2.60 -3.91 10.44
N LEU A 158 -1.53 -3.32 10.97
CA LEU A 158 -0.27 -3.25 10.22
C LEU A 158 0.25 -4.67 9.95
N THR A 159 0.94 -4.84 8.83
CA THR A 159 1.60 -6.10 8.46
C THR A 159 3.09 -6.10 8.80
N THR A 160 3.60 -4.98 9.32
CA THR A 160 4.91 -4.81 9.95
C THR A 160 4.73 -4.42 11.43
N PRO A 161 5.75 -4.63 12.27
CA PRO A 161 5.73 -4.21 13.67
C PRO A 161 5.31 -2.74 13.86
N GLU A 162 4.54 -2.41 14.89
CA GLU A 162 4.10 -3.26 16.02
C GLU A 162 2.81 -4.08 15.77
N TYR A 163 2.36 -4.19 14.51
CA TYR A 163 1.15 -4.96 14.13
C TYR A 163 -0.16 -4.46 14.77
N ASP A 164 -0.24 -3.15 15.02
CA ASP A 164 -1.40 -2.50 15.65
C ASP A 164 -2.72 -2.76 14.89
N GLU A 165 -3.77 -3.20 15.60
CA GLU A 165 -5.12 -3.49 15.08
C GLU A 165 -5.99 -2.22 14.98
N ASN A 166 -5.49 -1.19 14.31
CA ASN A 166 -6.15 0.12 14.15
C ASN A 166 -6.18 0.60 12.69
N VAL A 167 -6.20 -0.35 11.74
CA VAL A 167 -6.04 -0.07 10.31
C VAL A 167 -7.31 -0.37 9.52
N SER A 168 -7.86 0.66 8.87
CA SER A 168 -8.87 0.49 7.83
C SER A 168 -8.21 0.19 6.48
N TRP A 169 -8.31 -1.04 6.02
CA TRP A 169 -7.73 -1.47 4.76
C TRP A 169 -8.63 -1.16 3.57
N VAL A 170 -8.01 -0.71 2.48
CA VAL A 170 -8.63 -0.59 1.16
C VAL A 170 -7.72 -1.23 0.12
N VAL A 171 -8.06 -2.43 -0.36
CA VAL A 171 -7.24 -3.14 -1.36
C VAL A 171 -7.87 -2.97 -2.74
N LEU A 172 -7.17 -2.31 -3.66
CA LEU A 172 -7.66 -2.07 -5.02
C LEU A 172 -7.77 -3.39 -5.80
N ARG A 173 -8.88 -3.59 -6.51
CA ARG A 173 -9.14 -4.84 -7.25
C ARG A 173 -8.25 -4.96 -8.49
N GLU A 174 -8.08 -3.85 -9.21
CA GLU A 174 -7.26 -3.81 -10.42
C GLU A 174 -5.80 -3.58 -10.03
N PRO A 175 -4.87 -4.37 -10.58
CA PRO A 175 -3.46 -4.20 -10.30
C PRO A 175 -2.87 -3.02 -11.08
N SER A 176 -1.93 -2.33 -10.46
CA SER A 176 -0.97 -1.53 -11.22
C SER A 176 -0.10 -2.43 -12.10
N LYS A 177 0.44 -1.89 -13.18
CA LYS A 177 1.23 -2.65 -14.15
C LYS A 177 2.60 -2.02 -14.32
N LEU A 178 3.63 -2.85 -14.23
CA LEU A 178 5.01 -2.47 -14.50
C LEU A 178 5.67 -3.46 -15.45
N SER A 179 6.68 -3.03 -16.20
CA SER A 179 7.47 -3.98 -16.98
C SER A 179 8.19 -4.95 -16.04
N LYS A 180 8.42 -6.19 -16.49
CA LYS A 180 9.22 -7.16 -15.71
C LYS A 180 10.57 -6.59 -15.28
N LYS A 181 11.22 -5.82 -16.16
CA LYS A 181 12.50 -5.16 -15.89
C LYS A 181 12.40 -4.19 -14.72
N GLU A 182 11.35 -3.38 -14.65
CA GLU A 182 11.17 -2.42 -13.56
C GLU A 182 10.76 -3.10 -12.26
N LEU A 183 9.92 -4.14 -12.30
CA LEU A 183 9.59 -4.96 -11.13
C LEU A 183 10.84 -5.59 -10.50
N MET A 184 11.73 -6.16 -11.32
CA MET A 184 12.97 -6.77 -10.83
C MET A 184 13.89 -5.77 -10.14
N LYS A 185 13.79 -4.48 -10.45
CA LYS A 185 14.55 -3.45 -9.73
C LYS A 185 14.03 -3.21 -8.33
N LEU A 186 12.77 -3.56 -8.02
CA LEU A 186 12.22 -3.39 -6.67
C LEU A 186 12.69 -4.48 -5.71
N ILE A 187 13.01 -5.68 -6.22
CA ILE A 187 13.38 -6.85 -5.40
C ILE A 187 14.52 -6.59 -4.39
N PRO A 188 15.62 -5.89 -4.74
CA PRO A 188 16.71 -5.63 -3.79
C PRO A 188 16.32 -4.74 -2.60
N PHE A 189 15.18 -4.03 -2.68
CA PHE A 189 14.69 -3.12 -1.65
C PHE A 189 13.82 -3.82 -0.60
N LEU A 190 13.53 -5.10 -0.80
CA LEU A 190 12.64 -5.89 0.04
C LEU A 190 13.48 -6.73 1.00
N GLN A 191 13.39 -6.46 2.29
CA GLN A 191 14.18 -7.18 3.29
C GLN A 191 13.44 -8.37 3.90
N HIS A 192 12.10 -8.35 3.91
CA HIS A 192 11.30 -9.39 4.55
C HIS A 192 10.42 -10.16 3.56
N PRO A 193 10.21 -11.46 3.80
CA PRO A 193 9.17 -12.18 3.10
C PRO A 193 7.81 -11.59 3.46
N ALA A 194 6.91 -11.55 2.48
CA ALA A 194 5.50 -11.23 2.69
C ALA A 194 4.92 -12.07 3.84
N ARG A 195 4.25 -11.42 4.81
CA ARG A 195 3.59 -12.10 5.91
C ARG A 195 2.50 -13.03 5.38
N GLU A 196 2.38 -14.20 6.00
CA GLU A 196 1.29 -15.13 5.67
C GLU A 196 -0.07 -14.57 6.10
N THR A 197 -1.13 -15.02 5.42
CA THR A 197 -2.51 -14.60 5.70
C THR A 197 -2.98 -15.07 7.07
N TYR A 198 -3.66 -14.18 7.79
CA TYR A 198 -4.33 -14.46 9.05
C TYR A 198 -5.80 -14.82 8.82
N PRO A 199 -6.41 -15.59 9.75
CA PRO A 199 -7.84 -15.86 9.70
C PRO A 199 -8.69 -14.58 9.72
N LEU A 200 -9.77 -14.58 8.95
CA LEU A 200 -10.73 -13.47 8.94
C LEU A 200 -11.43 -13.29 10.31
N ASN A 201 -11.58 -14.38 11.06
CA ASN A 201 -12.30 -14.42 12.34
C ASN A 201 -13.72 -13.89 12.21
N ARG A 202 -14.17 -12.99 13.10
CA ARG A 202 -15.52 -12.42 13.10
C ARG A 202 -15.68 -11.17 12.23
N ARG A 203 -14.70 -10.87 11.37
CA ARG A 203 -14.73 -9.73 10.46
C ARG A 203 -15.43 -10.09 9.15
N PHE A 204 -15.74 -9.06 8.37
CA PHE A 204 -16.22 -9.21 7.00
C PHE A 204 -15.24 -8.53 6.04
N VAL A 205 -15.00 -9.17 4.91
CA VAL A 205 -14.47 -8.48 3.73
C VAL A 205 -15.65 -7.85 3.01
N LEU A 206 -15.60 -6.54 2.79
CA LEU A 206 -16.58 -5.81 1.99
C LEU A 206 -16.02 -5.54 0.60
N ALA A 207 -16.87 -5.49 -0.42
CA ALA A 207 -16.49 -5.04 -1.76
C ALA A 207 -17.59 -4.18 -2.38
N ASN A 208 -17.23 -3.18 -3.18
CA ASN A 208 -18.21 -2.38 -3.93
C ASN A 208 -18.49 -2.91 -5.34
N PHE A 209 -18.16 -4.18 -5.60
CA PHE A 209 -18.38 -4.88 -6.86
C PHE A 209 -18.80 -6.31 -6.57
N LYS A 210 -19.45 -6.94 -7.53
CA LYS A 210 -19.67 -8.39 -7.53
C LYS A 210 -18.41 -9.06 -8.10
N GLN A 211 -17.92 -10.09 -7.42
CA GLN A 211 -16.87 -10.96 -7.96
C GLN A 211 -17.33 -11.60 -9.27
#